data_AF-A0AA43DDY0-F1
#
_entry.id   AF-A0AA43DDY0-F1
#
_cell.length_a   1.000
_cell.length_b   1.000
_cell.length_c   1.000
_cell.angle_alpha   90.00
_cell.angle_beta   90.00
_cell.angle_gamma   90.00
#
_symmetry.space_group_name_H-M   'P 1'
#
loop_
_entity.id
_entity.type
_entity.pdbx_description
1 polymer ?
#
loop_
_entity_poly.entity_id
_entity_poly.type
_entity_poly.pdbx_seq_one_letter_code
_entity_poly.pdbx_strand_id
1 'polypeptide(L)'
;MSSLSHILHTISYMGLPLLFAMVLHEYAHGWMADKCGDSTAKIQGRLTINPLAHIDPFGTIILPLICLMLPGSFLLGWAKPVPINPGNMHQPRRDMALTAAAGPGMNLLLAIASALLLATILTVEPTLSIRNTGDADTTSGLFGSMFLRPIAVMALYSVMINVFLALFNLLPIPPLDGGRILTAVLPPKPAMALARLEPYGMLILVGLIVFDKELGIIHTITGTFAKGLSGTILSTALGLRPGVAE
;
A
#
# COMPACT_ATOMS: atom_id res chain seq x y z
N MET A 1 -18.09 -20.39 14.00
CA MET A 1 -18.15 -18.93 14.28
C MET A 1 -18.58 -18.26 12.99
N SER A 2 -19.60 -17.40 13.01
CA SER A 2 -20.29 -16.93 11.79
C SER A 2 -19.33 -16.23 10.82
N SER A 3 -19.51 -16.45 9.51
CA SER A 3 -18.72 -15.81 8.45
C SER A 3 -18.59 -14.29 8.64
N LEU A 4 -19.65 -13.65 9.17
CA LEU A 4 -19.67 -12.23 9.51
C LEU A 4 -18.63 -11.84 10.57
N SER A 5 -18.48 -12.61 11.65
CA SER A 5 -17.50 -12.31 12.71
C SER A 5 -16.06 -12.32 12.16
N HIS A 6 -15.71 -13.31 11.34
CA HIS A 6 -14.41 -13.36 10.67
C HIS A 6 -14.17 -12.18 9.72
N ILE A 7 -15.19 -11.77 8.96
CA ILE A 7 -15.10 -10.61 8.07
C ILE A 7 -14.87 -9.33 8.89
N LEU A 8 -15.64 -9.12 9.95
CA LEU A 8 -15.50 -7.93 10.82
C LEU A 8 -14.13 -7.86 11.50
N HIS A 9 -13.61 -8.98 11.99
CA HIS A 9 -12.26 -9.04 12.55
C HIS A 9 -11.19 -8.73 11.49
N THR A 10 -11.33 -9.29 10.29
CA THR A 10 -10.39 -9.05 9.18
C THR A 10 -10.38 -7.58 8.77
N ILE A 11 -11.55 -6.97 8.61
CA ILE A 11 -11.69 -5.54 8.32
C ILE A 11 -11.07 -4.70 9.43
N SER A 12 -11.28 -5.07 10.70
CA SER A 12 -10.71 -4.34 11.85
C SER A 12 -9.18 -4.37 11.85
N TYR A 13 -8.58 -5.52 11.55
CA TYR A 13 -7.12 -5.66 11.52
C TYR A 13 -6.48 -5.03 10.29
N MET A 14 -7.16 -5.03 9.14
CA MET A 14 -6.61 -4.49 7.89
C MET A 14 -6.92 -3.00 7.67
N GLY A 15 -8.08 -2.54 8.15
CA GLY A 15 -8.59 -1.21 7.83
C GLY A 15 -7.70 -0.08 8.35
N LEU A 16 -7.22 -0.19 9.59
CA LEU A 16 -6.36 0.84 10.17
C LEU A 16 -4.97 0.88 9.50
N PRO A 17 -4.24 -0.25 9.33
CA PRO A 17 -3.00 -0.25 8.55
C PRO A 17 -3.16 0.27 7.13
N LEU A 18 -4.24 -0.11 6.43
CA LEU A 18 -4.53 0.37 5.07
C LEU A 18 -4.73 1.88 5.04
N LEU A 19 -5.51 2.43 5.99
CA LEU A 19 -5.75 3.86 6.09
C LEU A 19 -4.43 4.62 6.29
N PHE A 20 -3.58 4.18 7.22
CA PHE A 20 -2.28 4.80 7.46
C PHE A 20 -1.35 4.69 6.26
N ALA A 21 -1.30 3.52 5.60
CA ALA A 21 -0.50 3.32 4.39
C ALA A 21 -0.88 4.33 3.31
N MET A 22 -2.17 4.43 2.98
CA MET A 22 -2.66 5.37 1.96
C MET A 22 -2.39 6.84 2.32
N VAL A 23 -2.65 7.25 3.56
CA VAL A 23 -2.46 8.65 4.00
C VAL A 23 -0.99 9.05 4.00
N LEU A 24 -0.12 8.20 4.52
CA LEU A 24 1.31 8.51 4.59
C LEU A 24 1.98 8.44 3.20
N HIS A 25 1.49 7.57 2.31
CA HIS A 25 1.87 7.54 0.91
C HIS A 25 1.58 8.88 0.21
N GLU A 26 0.35 9.37 0.31
CA GLU A 26 -0.06 10.67 -0.25
C GLU A 26 0.68 11.84 0.40
N TYR A 27 0.88 11.78 1.73
CA TYR A 27 1.69 12.75 2.44
C TYR A 27 3.13 12.79 1.92
N ALA A 28 3.73 11.63 1.63
CA ALA A 28 5.09 11.54 1.12
C ALA A 28 5.24 12.18 -0.27
N HIS A 29 4.24 12.02 -1.15
CA HIS A 29 4.19 12.76 -2.42
C HIS A 29 4.18 14.27 -2.19
N GLY A 30 3.25 14.78 -1.37
CA GLY A 30 3.15 16.21 -1.09
C GLY A 30 4.40 16.77 -0.43
N TRP A 31 5.00 16.02 0.49
CA TRP A 31 6.23 16.40 1.18
C TRP A 31 7.41 16.49 0.22
N MET A 32 7.58 15.51 -0.67
CA MET A 32 8.64 15.53 -1.67
C MET A 32 8.42 16.65 -2.69
N ALA A 33 7.18 16.88 -3.12
CA ALA A 33 6.84 17.98 -4.03
C ALA A 33 7.24 19.35 -3.44
N ASP A 34 6.91 19.61 -2.16
CA ASP A 34 7.31 20.83 -1.44
C ASP A 34 8.84 20.97 -1.37
N LYS A 35 9.56 19.86 -1.12
CA LYS A 35 11.03 19.85 -1.13
C LYS A 35 11.62 20.11 -2.53
N CYS A 36 10.92 19.71 -3.57
CA CYS A 36 11.28 19.96 -4.96
C CYS A 36 10.85 21.34 -5.48
N GLY A 37 10.23 22.19 -4.65
CA GLY A 37 9.83 23.56 -4.99
C GLY A 37 8.34 23.77 -5.24
N ASP A 38 7.55 22.69 -5.28
CA ASP A 38 6.11 22.76 -5.47
C ASP A 38 5.33 22.76 -4.14
N SER A 39 5.11 23.96 -3.59
CA SER A 39 4.32 24.14 -2.36
C SER A 39 2.79 24.08 -2.58
N THR A 40 2.29 23.66 -3.76
CA THR A 40 0.84 23.65 -4.07
C THR A 40 0.03 22.88 -3.03
N ALA A 41 0.45 21.66 -2.69
CA ALA A 41 -0.21 20.83 -1.69
C ALA A 41 -0.26 21.50 -0.30
N LYS A 42 0.82 22.17 0.07
CA LYS A 42 0.95 22.86 1.36
C LYS A 42 0.05 24.09 1.44
N ILE A 43 0.05 24.92 0.40
CA ILE A 43 -0.78 26.14 0.31
C ILE A 43 -2.27 25.78 0.33
N GLN A 44 -2.65 24.68 -0.31
CA GLN A 44 -4.04 24.19 -0.31
C GLN A 44 -4.44 23.43 0.96
N GLY A 45 -3.57 23.33 1.98
CA GLY A 45 -3.83 22.58 3.21
C GLY A 45 -3.96 21.06 3.00
N ARG A 46 -3.48 20.53 1.88
CA ARG A 46 -3.52 19.10 1.50
C ARG A 46 -2.32 18.31 2.03
N LEU A 47 -1.25 18.99 2.45
CA LEU A 47 -0.12 18.38 3.13
C LEU A 47 -0.46 18.08 4.60
N THR A 48 -1.25 17.03 4.82
CA THR A 48 -1.77 16.66 6.14
C THR A 48 -1.83 15.14 6.31
N ILE A 49 -1.71 14.68 7.55
CA ILE A 49 -1.93 13.28 7.93
C ILE A 49 -3.39 13.01 8.34
N ASN A 50 -4.28 14.00 8.19
CA ASN A 50 -5.70 13.81 8.45
C ASN A 50 -6.31 12.92 7.34
N PRO A 51 -6.80 11.70 7.67
CA PRO A 51 -7.36 10.79 6.67
C PRO A 51 -8.54 11.40 5.90
N LEU A 52 -9.34 12.26 6.55
CA LEU A 52 -10.50 12.89 5.92
C LEU A 52 -10.12 13.79 4.73
N ALA A 53 -8.89 14.32 4.70
CA ALA A 53 -8.41 15.07 3.55
C ALA A 53 -8.21 14.15 2.34
N HIS A 54 -7.87 12.88 2.52
CA HIS A 54 -7.49 11.97 1.44
C HIS A 54 -8.61 11.07 0.95
N ILE A 55 -9.82 11.20 1.52
CA ILE A 55 -10.98 10.42 1.09
C ILE A 55 -11.59 11.02 -0.18
N ASP A 56 -11.80 10.16 -1.18
CA ASP A 56 -12.68 10.40 -2.32
C ASP A 56 -13.99 9.64 -2.06
N PRO A 57 -15.16 10.30 -1.91
CA PRO A 57 -16.41 9.61 -1.65
C PRO A 57 -16.74 8.53 -2.70
N PHE A 58 -16.40 8.78 -3.97
CA PHE A 58 -16.61 7.80 -5.02
C PHE A 58 -15.54 6.72 -4.99
N GLY A 59 -14.26 7.10 -5.04
CA GLY A 59 -13.14 6.17 -5.13
C GLY A 59 -12.90 5.33 -3.88
N THR A 60 -13.13 5.87 -2.69
CA THR A 60 -12.83 5.23 -1.41
C THR A 60 -14.03 4.48 -0.81
N ILE A 61 -15.27 4.86 -1.16
CA ILE A 61 -16.49 4.27 -0.56
C ILE A 61 -17.36 3.60 -1.62
N ILE A 62 -17.83 4.35 -2.61
CA ILE A 62 -18.82 3.85 -3.58
C ILE A 62 -18.24 2.73 -4.44
N LEU A 63 -17.03 2.92 -4.98
CA LEU A 63 -16.41 1.96 -5.89
C LEU A 63 -16.13 0.61 -5.21
N PRO A 64 -15.49 0.53 -4.02
CA PRO A 64 -15.34 -0.74 -3.31
C PRO A 64 -16.67 -1.46 -3.04
N LEU A 65 -17.74 -0.73 -2.71
CA LEU A 65 -19.07 -1.31 -2.49
C LEU A 65 -19.64 -1.91 -3.77
N ILE A 66 -19.51 -1.22 -4.91
CA ILE A 66 -19.93 -1.75 -6.21
C ILE A 66 -19.12 -3.01 -6.55
N CYS A 67 -17.80 -2.99 -6.37
CA CYS A 67 -16.95 -4.14 -6.68
C CYS A 67 -17.26 -5.36 -5.80
N LEU A 68 -17.67 -5.16 -4.54
CA LEU A 68 -18.15 -6.23 -3.67
C LEU A 68 -19.44 -6.90 -4.18
N MET A 69 -20.30 -6.15 -4.88
CA MET A 69 -21.55 -6.65 -5.44
C MET A 69 -21.38 -7.36 -6.79
N LEU A 70 -20.22 -7.21 -7.44
CA LEU A 70 -19.92 -7.82 -8.74
C LEU A 70 -19.36 -9.25 -8.60
N PRO A 71 -19.65 -10.15 -9.58
CA PRO A 71 -19.06 -11.48 -9.61
C PRO A 71 -17.54 -11.40 -9.70
N GLY A 72 -16.83 -12.05 -8.77
CA GLY A 72 -15.37 -12.04 -8.71
C GLY A 72 -14.76 -11.14 -7.65
N SER A 73 -15.58 -10.37 -6.91
CA SER A 73 -15.26 -9.65 -5.67
C SER A 73 -13.80 -9.19 -5.54
N PHE A 74 -13.44 -8.14 -6.27
CA PHE A 74 -12.19 -7.42 -6.09
C PHE A 74 -12.46 -6.14 -5.28
N LEU A 75 -11.44 -5.64 -4.59
CA LEU A 75 -11.53 -4.36 -3.88
C LEU A 75 -10.68 -3.34 -4.65
N LEU A 76 -11.34 -2.54 -5.48
CA LEU A 76 -10.73 -1.39 -6.15
C LEU A 76 -11.21 -0.12 -5.49
N GLY A 77 -10.26 0.73 -5.12
CA GLY A 77 -10.54 2.08 -4.66
C GLY A 77 -9.30 2.94 -4.79
N TRP A 78 -9.51 4.24 -4.91
CA TRP A 78 -8.43 5.23 -4.88
C TRP A 78 -8.70 6.27 -3.80
N ALA A 79 -7.62 6.82 -3.26
CA ALA A 79 -7.66 8.01 -2.44
C ALA A 79 -7.70 9.26 -3.33
N LYS A 80 -8.17 10.38 -2.77
CA LYS A 80 -8.09 11.68 -3.44
C LYS A 80 -6.62 12.13 -3.45
N PRO A 81 -5.95 12.18 -4.61
CA PRO A 81 -4.52 12.41 -4.67
C PRO A 81 -4.14 13.82 -4.21
N VAL A 82 -2.91 13.98 -3.74
CA VAL A 82 -2.34 15.29 -3.42
C VAL A 82 -2.03 16.08 -4.72
N PRO A 83 -2.42 17.36 -4.80
CA PRO A 83 -2.17 18.17 -6.00
C PRO A 83 -0.68 18.45 -6.16
N ILE A 84 -0.16 18.17 -7.36
CA ILE A 84 1.23 18.40 -7.74
C ILE A 84 1.23 19.25 -9.02
N ASN A 85 2.01 20.33 -9.03
CA ASN A 85 2.24 21.19 -10.17
C ASN A 85 3.72 21.14 -10.60
N PRO A 86 4.03 20.38 -11.67
CA PRO A 86 5.40 20.29 -12.19
C PRO A 86 6.00 21.63 -12.63
N GLY A 87 5.17 22.63 -12.95
CA GLY A 87 5.63 23.97 -13.35
C GLY A 87 6.29 24.76 -12.21
N ASN A 88 6.04 24.39 -10.96
CA ASN A 88 6.67 25.00 -9.78
C ASN A 88 7.99 24.31 -9.38
N MET A 89 8.29 23.13 -9.94
CA MET A 89 9.45 22.34 -9.54
C MET A 89 10.75 22.91 -10.11
N HIS A 90 11.86 22.78 -9.38
CA HIS A 90 13.17 23.25 -9.84
C HIS A 90 13.65 22.52 -11.10
N GLN A 91 13.44 21.19 -11.17
CA GLN A 91 13.78 20.34 -12.32
C GLN A 91 12.61 19.40 -12.63
N PRO A 92 11.62 19.84 -13.43
CA PRO A 92 10.31 19.20 -13.53
C PRO A 92 10.32 17.68 -13.81
N ARG A 93 11.20 17.20 -14.70
CA ARG A 93 11.28 15.75 -15.00
C ARG A 93 11.82 14.95 -13.82
N ARG A 94 13.00 15.31 -13.34
CA ARG A 94 13.66 14.62 -12.22
C ARG A 94 12.81 14.69 -10.96
N ASP A 95 12.30 15.87 -10.66
CA ASP A 95 11.58 16.14 -9.42
C ASP A 95 10.19 15.47 -9.43
N MET A 96 9.56 15.33 -10.61
CA MET A 96 8.37 14.50 -10.77
C MET A 96 8.67 13.02 -10.50
N ALA A 97 9.81 12.49 -10.98
CA ALA A 97 10.21 11.11 -10.67
C ALA A 97 10.48 10.91 -9.17
N LEU A 98 11.19 11.84 -8.53
CA LEU A 98 11.46 11.79 -7.09
C LEU A 98 10.16 11.85 -6.28
N THR A 99 9.25 12.74 -6.67
CA THR A 99 7.93 12.89 -6.05
C THR A 99 7.10 11.62 -6.21
N ALA A 100 7.05 11.04 -7.42
CA ALA A 100 6.35 9.78 -7.67
C ALA A 100 6.97 8.61 -6.91
N ALA A 101 8.30 8.54 -6.77
CA ALA A 101 8.97 7.51 -5.99
C ALA A 101 8.76 7.64 -4.46
N ALA A 102 8.44 8.84 -3.96
CA ALA A 102 8.28 9.09 -2.53
C ALA A 102 7.11 8.30 -1.91
N GLY A 103 6.00 8.14 -2.63
CA GLY A 103 4.86 7.33 -2.17
C GLY A 103 5.21 5.86 -1.95
N PRO A 104 5.67 5.13 -2.98
CA PRO A 104 6.14 3.75 -2.83
C PRO A 104 7.30 3.61 -1.83
N GLY A 105 8.19 4.59 -1.77
CA GLY A 105 9.28 4.65 -0.80
C GLY A 105 8.77 4.73 0.65
N MET A 106 7.74 5.53 0.92
CA MET A 106 7.10 5.60 2.24
C MET A 106 6.45 4.27 2.62
N ASN A 107 5.77 3.62 1.67
CA ASN A 107 5.18 2.30 1.92
C ASN A 107 6.27 1.28 2.29
N LEU A 108 7.39 1.23 1.57
CA LEU A 108 8.50 0.34 1.94
C LEU A 108 9.05 0.66 3.34
N LEU A 109 9.18 1.94 3.69
CA LEU A 109 9.60 2.35 5.04
C LEU A 109 8.60 1.88 6.12
N LEU A 110 7.30 2.00 5.87
CA LEU A 110 6.25 1.53 6.78
C LEU A 110 6.23 0.00 6.91
N ALA A 111 6.50 -0.72 5.82
CA ALA A 111 6.65 -2.17 5.86
C ALA A 111 7.82 -2.58 6.77
N ILE A 112 8.99 -1.94 6.62
CA ILE A 112 10.15 -2.21 7.47
C ILE A 112 9.84 -1.86 8.93
N ALA A 113 9.27 -0.68 9.19
CA ALA A 113 8.90 -0.25 10.54
C ALA A 113 7.90 -1.23 11.20
N SER A 114 6.93 -1.72 10.44
CA SER A 114 5.92 -2.68 10.91
C SER A 114 6.53 -4.07 11.18
N ALA A 115 7.50 -4.50 10.37
CA ALA A 115 8.21 -5.76 10.59
C ALA A 115 9.10 -5.69 11.84
N LEU A 116 9.76 -4.55 12.09
CA LEU A 116 10.52 -4.32 13.32
C LEU A 116 9.59 -4.29 14.54
N LEU A 117 8.44 -3.62 14.45
CA LEU A 117 7.43 -3.65 15.51
C LEU A 117 6.99 -5.08 15.81
N LEU A 118 6.69 -5.86 14.78
CA LEU A 118 6.31 -7.26 14.94
C LEU A 118 7.42 -8.08 15.62
N ALA A 119 8.68 -7.90 15.20
CA ALA A 119 9.82 -8.55 15.82
C ALA A 119 9.95 -8.20 17.30
N THR A 120 9.79 -6.92 17.67
CA THR A 120 9.83 -6.51 19.09
C THR A 120 8.70 -7.10 19.92
N ILE A 121 7.51 -7.31 19.35
CA ILE A 121 6.40 -7.93 20.08
C ILE A 121 6.70 -9.41 20.34
N LEU A 122 7.24 -10.11 19.33
CA LEU A 122 7.58 -11.53 19.44
C LEU A 122 8.80 -11.81 20.32
N THR A 123 9.72 -10.85 20.49
CA THR A 123 10.81 -10.99 21.47
C THR A 123 10.31 -10.79 22.90
N VAL A 124 9.28 -9.96 23.12
CA VAL A 124 8.68 -9.73 24.44
C VAL A 124 7.77 -10.89 24.85
N GLU A 125 6.95 -11.42 23.93
CA GLU A 125 6.06 -12.56 24.17
C GLU A 125 6.31 -13.68 23.13
N PRO A 126 7.33 -14.53 23.32
CA PRO A 126 7.69 -15.55 22.33
C PRO A 126 6.64 -16.64 22.13
N THR A 127 5.75 -16.84 23.11
CA THR A 127 4.63 -17.79 23.06
C THR A 127 3.43 -17.25 22.28
N LEU A 128 3.48 -16.01 21.80
CA LEU A 128 2.39 -15.38 21.06
C LEU A 128 2.23 -16.01 19.67
N SER A 129 1.20 -16.82 19.53
CA SER A 129 0.79 -17.36 18.23
C SER A 129 -0.01 -16.30 17.44
N ILE A 130 0.50 -15.98 16.25
CA ILE A 130 -0.14 -15.04 15.30
C ILE A 130 -1.05 -15.80 14.33
N ARG A 131 -1.08 -17.15 14.40
CA ARG A 131 -1.95 -17.94 13.53
C ARG A 131 -3.42 -17.65 13.87
N ASN A 132 -4.25 -17.52 12.85
CA ASN A 132 -5.70 -17.46 12.97
C ASN A 132 -6.28 -18.86 13.27
N THR A 133 -5.69 -19.59 14.22
CA THR A 133 -6.33 -20.75 14.82
C THR A 133 -7.34 -20.21 15.84
N GLY A 134 -8.60 -20.61 15.68
CA GLY A 134 -9.70 -20.27 16.60
C GLY A 134 -9.53 -20.88 17.99
N ASP A 135 -8.41 -21.55 18.22
CA ASP A 135 -8.03 -22.09 19.51
C ASP A 135 -7.45 -20.96 20.34
N ALA A 136 -8.06 -20.74 21.51
CA ALA A 136 -7.48 -19.90 22.53
C ALA A 136 -6.14 -20.54 22.92
N ASP A 137 -5.03 -19.92 22.51
CA ASP A 137 -3.70 -20.31 22.98
C ASP A 137 -3.63 -20.02 24.48
N THR A 138 -3.96 -21.04 25.28
CA THR A 138 -3.95 -21.08 26.75
C THR A 138 -2.56 -20.78 27.33
N THR A 139 -1.53 -20.71 26.48
CA THR A 139 -0.13 -20.42 26.79
C THR A 139 0.23 -18.94 26.79
N SER A 140 -0.58 -18.07 26.17
CA SER A 140 -0.36 -16.61 26.18
C SER A 140 -1.07 -15.94 27.36
N GLY A 141 -0.40 -15.04 28.06
CA GLY A 141 -1.02 -14.30 29.17
C GLY A 141 -2.25 -13.49 28.71
N LEU A 142 -3.17 -13.16 29.63
CA LEU A 142 -4.37 -12.36 29.33
C LEU A 142 -4.04 -11.04 28.59
N PHE A 143 -2.94 -10.39 28.98
CA PHE A 143 -2.44 -9.19 28.32
C PHE A 143 -1.97 -9.46 26.87
N GLY A 144 -1.26 -10.56 26.66
CA GLY A 144 -0.74 -10.95 25.35
C GLY A 144 -1.87 -11.26 24.36
N SER A 145 -2.87 -12.02 24.80
CA SER A 145 -4.01 -12.40 23.95
C SER A 145 -4.96 -11.23 23.64
N MET A 146 -5.18 -10.30 24.58
CA MET A 146 -6.11 -9.18 24.37
C MET A 146 -5.49 -7.97 23.65
N PHE A 147 -4.21 -7.69 23.85
CA PHE A 147 -3.58 -6.47 23.32
C PHE A 147 -2.46 -6.75 22.33
N LEU A 148 -1.48 -7.59 22.70
CA LEU A 148 -0.32 -7.84 21.84
C LEU A 148 -0.69 -8.60 20.57
N ARG A 149 -1.60 -9.59 20.64
CA ARG A 149 -2.04 -10.36 19.47
C ARG A 149 -2.70 -9.47 18.41
N PRO A 150 -3.72 -8.65 18.70
CA PRO A 150 -4.26 -7.70 17.73
C PRO A 150 -3.21 -6.81 17.08
N ILE A 151 -2.31 -6.23 17.87
CA ILE A 151 -1.26 -5.33 17.36
C ILE A 151 -0.27 -6.09 16.48
N ALA A 152 0.14 -7.30 16.86
CA ALA A 152 1.02 -8.15 16.05
C ALA A 152 0.36 -8.52 14.71
N VAL A 153 -0.93 -8.89 14.73
CA VAL A 153 -1.69 -9.20 13.51
C VAL A 153 -1.82 -7.96 12.62
N MET A 154 -2.10 -6.79 13.20
CA MET A 154 -2.14 -5.52 12.45
C MET A 154 -0.78 -5.15 11.87
N ALA A 155 0.31 -5.37 12.60
CA ALA A 155 1.67 -5.15 12.12
C ALA A 155 1.99 -6.08 10.93
N LEU A 156 1.62 -7.36 11.01
CA LEU A 156 1.77 -8.31 9.91
C LEU A 156 0.99 -7.86 8.66
N TYR A 157 -0.30 -7.51 8.83
CA TYR A 157 -1.10 -6.97 7.72
C TYR A 157 -0.50 -5.66 7.17
N SER A 158 0.03 -4.79 8.04
CA SER A 158 0.71 -3.56 7.64
C SER A 158 1.91 -3.84 6.73
N VAL A 159 2.76 -4.85 7.06
CA VAL A 159 3.86 -5.26 6.18
C VAL A 159 3.34 -5.68 4.81
N MET A 160 2.34 -6.56 4.78
CA MET A 160 1.79 -7.09 3.53
C MET A 160 1.16 -5.99 2.67
N ILE A 161 0.33 -5.13 3.27
CA ILE A 161 -0.37 -4.03 2.59
C ILE A 161 0.64 -3.04 2.02
N ASN A 162 1.62 -2.60 2.82
CA ASN A 162 2.59 -1.62 2.39
C ASN A 162 3.51 -2.17 1.28
N VAL A 163 3.97 -3.42 1.39
CA VAL A 163 4.73 -4.07 0.32
C VAL A 163 3.90 -4.16 -0.96
N PHE A 164 2.64 -4.59 -0.84
CA PHE A 164 1.73 -4.67 -1.98
C PHE A 164 1.53 -3.30 -2.64
N LEU A 165 1.17 -2.28 -1.86
CA LEU A 165 0.94 -0.92 -2.37
C LEU A 165 2.20 -0.32 -2.98
N ALA A 166 3.39 -0.59 -2.43
CA ALA A 166 4.65 -0.16 -3.02
C ALA A 166 4.88 -0.80 -4.39
N LEU A 167 4.77 -2.13 -4.49
CA LEU A 167 4.98 -2.86 -5.74
C LEU A 167 3.93 -2.52 -6.80
N PHE A 168 2.67 -2.45 -6.38
CA PHE A 168 1.56 -2.09 -7.25
C PHE A 168 1.75 -0.68 -7.82
N ASN A 169 2.06 0.32 -6.98
CA ASN A 169 2.30 1.68 -7.48
C ASN A 169 3.57 1.80 -8.31
N LEU A 170 4.53 0.87 -8.22
CA LEU A 170 5.72 0.85 -9.09
C LEU A 170 5.48 0.21 -10.46
N LEU A 171 4.27 -0.33 -10.73
CA LEU A 171 3.95 -0.83 -12.05
C LEU A 171 4.05 0.31 -13.10
N PRO A 172 4.67 0.06 -14.26
CA PRO A 172 4.94 1.08 -15.28
C PRO A 172 3.69 1.42 -16.11
N ILE A 173 2.56 1.70 -15.45
CA ILE A 173 1.25 1.90 -16.07
C ILE A 173 0.63 3.18 -15.49
N PRO A 174 0.40 4.23 -16.29
CA PRO A 174 -0.41 5.38 -15.85
C PRO A 174 -1.81 4.90 -15.44
N PRO A 175 -2.41 5.41 -14.35
CA PRO A 175 -2.03 6.59 -13.56
C PRO A 175 -1.07 6.31 -12.38
N LEU A 176 -0.54 5.09 -12.24
CA LEU A 176 0.30 4.70 -11.11
C LEU A 176 1.65 5.44 -11.12
N ASP A 177 2.29 5.51 -9.95
CA ASP A 177 3.55 6.23 -9.76
C ASP A 177 4.68 5.73 -10.65
N GLY A 178 4.77 4.42 -10.87
CA GLY A 178 5.75 3.77 -11.74
C GLY A 178 5.63 4.24 -13.17
N GLY A 179 4.41 4.53 -13.64
CA GLY A 179 4.17 5.18 -14.93
C GLY A 179 4.77 6.58 -15.00
N ARG A 180 4.64 7.38 -13.93
CA ARG A 180 5.20 8.74 -13.83
C ARG A 180 6.72 8.74 -13.67
N ILE A 181 7.27 7.78 -12.92
CA ILE A 181 8.71 7.56 -12.83
C ILE A 181 9.25 7.21 -14.23
N LEU A 182 8.56 6.31 -14.94
CA LEU A 182 8.98 5.87 -16.26
C LEU A 182 8.92 7.00 -17.29
N THR A 183 7.85 7.82 -17.33
CA THR A 183 7.78 8.98 -18.24
C THR A 183 8.88 10.01 -17.97
N ALA A 184 9.29 10.17 -16.72
CA ALA A 184 10.37 11.09 -16.35
C ALA A 184 11.78 10.58 -16.71
N VAL A 185 12.00 9.27 -16.65
CA VAL A 185 13.30 8.63 -16.95
C VAL A 185 13.47 8.40 -18.46
N LEU A 186 12.39 8.15 -19.19
CA LEU A 186 12.43 7.83 -20.62
C LEU A 186 12.87 9.02 -21.50
N PRO A 187 13.50 8.76 -22.66
CA PRO A 187 13.73 9.77 -23.68
C PRO A 187 12.41 10.41 -24.15
N PRO A 188 12.44 11.64 -24.73
CA PRO A 188 11.23 12.39 -25.04
C PRO A 188 10.19 11.64 -25.89
N LYS A 189 10.62 10.88 -26.90
CA LYS A 189 9.70 10.14 -27.79
C LYS A 189 8.89 9.06 -27.07
N PRO A 190 9.50 8.07 -26.38
CA PRO A 190 8.75 7.07 -25.62
C PRO A 190 8.02 7.67 -24.42
N ALA A 191 8.55 8.71 -23.78
CA ALA A 191 7.85 9.43 -22.71
C ALA A 191 6.53 10.04 -23.22
N MET A 192 6.53 10.67 -24.40
CA MET A 192 5.32 11.20 -25.02
C MET A 192 4.32 10.10 -25.41
N ALA A 193 4.81 8.95 -25.88
CA ALA A 193 3.94 7.81 -26.19
C ALA A 193 3.23 7.28 -24.94
N LEU A 194 3.97 7.16 -23.82
CA LEU A 194 3.40 6.73 -22.55
C LEU A 194 2.45 7.77 -21.95
N ALA A 195 2.77 9.07 -22.04
CA ALA A 195 1.90 10.15 -21.57
C ALA A 195 0.54 10.18 -22.32
N ARG A 196 0.49 9.75 -23.58
CA ARG A 196 -0.78 9.62 -24.34
C ARG A 196 -1.72 8.56 -23.76
N LEU A 197 -1.22 7.63 -22.96
CA LEU A 197 -2.04 6.61 -22.29
C LEU A 197 -2.67 7.11 -20.99
N GLU A 198 -2.22 8.25 -20.44
CA GLU A 198 -2.70 8.79 -19.17
C GLU A 198 -4.23 8.96 -19.08
N PRO A 199 -4.93 9.48 -20.11
CA PRO A 199 -6.40 9.59 -20.08
C PRO A 199 -7.13 8.24 -20.02
N TYR A 200 -6.53 7.19 -20.60
CA TYR A 200 -7.07 5.84 -20.60
C TYR A 200 -6.54 5.00 -19.44
N GLY A 201 -5.62 5.53 -18.63
CA GLY A 201 -4.89 4.79 -17.62
C GLY A 201 -5.81 4.12 -16.60
N MET A 202 -6.84 4.83 -16.13
CA MET A 202 -7.82 4.26 -15.20
C MET A 202 -8.60 3.09 -15.83
N LEU A 203 -8.99 3.20 -17.10
CA LEU A 203 -9.68 2.13 -17.81
C LEU A 203 -8.77 0.92 -18.03
N ILE A 204 -7.49 1.16 -18.37
CA ILE A 204 -6.48 0.11 -18.50
C ILE A 204 -6.29 -0.60 -17.16
N LEU A 205 -6.20 0.15 -16.06
CA LEU A 205 -6.04 -0.41 -14.71
C LEU A 205 -7.25 -1.24 -14.29
N VAL A 206 -8.46 -0.71 -14.47
CA VAL A 206 -9.72 -1.43 -14.19
C VAL A 206 -9.78 -2.71 -15.04
N GLY A 207 -9.49 -2.62 -16.34
CA GLY A 207 -9.45 -3.79 -17.22
C GLY A 207 -8.44 -4.83 -16.73
N LEU A 208 -7.22 -4.41 -16.41
CA LEU A 208 -6.17 -5.30 -15.93
C LEU A 208 -6.59 -6.04 -14.64
N ILE A 209 -7.27 -5.36 -13.72
CA ILE A 209 -7.77 -5.96 -12.45
C ILE A 209 -8.94 -6.90 -12.70
N VAL A 210 -9.91 -6.51 -13.54
CA VAL A 210 -11.09 -7.33 -13.85
C VAL A 210 -10.68 -8.62 -14.56
N PHE A 211 -9.76 -8.53 -15.52
CA PHE A 211 -9.24 -9.69 -16.25
C PHE A 211 -8.08 -10.40 -15.54
N ASP A 212 -7.61 -9.91 -14.38
CA ASP A 212 -6.47 -10.51 -13.68
C ASP A 212 -6.74 -11.96 -13.28
N LYS A 213 -7.99 -12.31 -12.98
CA LYS A 213 -8.35 -13.70 -12.65
C LYS A 213 -8.08 -14.67 -13.82
N GLU A 214 -8.15 -14.19 -15.05
CA GLU A 214 -7.90 -14.99 -16.27
C GLU A 214 -6.46 -14.83 -16.76
N LEU A 215 -5.90 -13.63 -16.68
CA LEU A 215 -4.55 -13.29 -17.16
C LEU A 215 -3.45 -13.68 -16.16
N GLY A 216 -3.76 -13.66 -14.86
CA GLY A 216 -2.85 -13.93 -13.76
C GLY A 216 -1.69 -12.93 -13.64
N ILE A 217 -1.69 -11.81 -14.36
CA ILE A 217 -0.51 -10.94 -14.50
C ILE A 217 -0.25 -10.16 -13.19
N ILE A 218 -1.26 -9.46 -12.66
CA ILE A 218 -1.11 -8.70 -11.40
C ILE A 218 -0.97 -9.68 -10.24
N HIS A 219 -1.79 -10.73 -10.17
CA HIS A 219 -1.72 -11.71 -9.09
C HIS A 219 -0.36 -12.41 -9.05
N THR A 220 0.18 -12.83 -10.20
CA THR A 220 1.47 -13.54 -10.23
C THR A 220 2.63 -12.59 -9.99
N ILE A 221 2.66 -11.44 -10.67
CA ILE A 221 3.77 -10.49 -10.52
C ILE A 221 3.70 -9.88 -9.11
N THR A 222 2.65 -9.14 -8.79
CA THR A 222 2.56 -8.46 -7.51
C THR A 222 2.51 -9.46 -6.37
N GLY A 223 1.81 -10.59 -6.51
CA GLY A 223 1.73 -11.60 -5.45
C GLY A 223 3.04 -12.36 -5.20
N THR A 224 3.77 -12.78 -6.23
CA THR A 224 5.05 -13.48 -6.06
C THR A 224 6.10 -12.55 -5.49
N PHE A 225 6.23 -11.34 -6.05
CA PHE A 225 7.16 -10.35 -5.54
C PHE A 225 6.77 -9.86 -4.14
N ALA A 226 5.47 -9.67 -3.86
CA ALA A 226 5.03 -9.28 -2.52
C ALA A 226 5.31 -10.37 -1.49
N LYS A 227 5.06 -11.64 -1.80
CA LYS A 227 5.38 -12.76 -0.90
C LYS A 227 6.89 -12.86 -0.67
N GLY A 228 7.69 -12.78 -1.72
CA GLY A 228 9.15 -12.81 -1.60
C GLY A 228 9.71 -11.64 -0.80
N LEU A 229 9.27 -10.41 -1.09
CA LEU A 229 9.74 -9.20 -0.41
C LEU A 229 9.26 -9.12 1.03
N SER A 230 7.97 -9.38 1.29
CA SER A 230 7.44 -9.43 2.67
C SER A 230 8.10 -10.54 3.48
N GLY A 231 8.30 -11.72 2.90
CA GLY A 231 9.03 -12.82 3.52
C GLY A 231 10.48 -12.46 3.83
N THR A 232 11.18 -11.78 2.93
CA THR A 232 12.56 -11.29 3.17
C THR A 232 12.60 -10.25 4.29
N ILE A 233 11.70 -9.27 4.26
CA ILE A 233 11.60 -8.24 5.31
C ILE A 233 11.30 -8.87 6.66
N LEU A 234 10.33 -9.78 6.73
CA LEU A 234 9.92 -10.46 7.95
C LEU A 234 11.01 -11.39 8.47
N SER A 235 11.59 -12.25 7.63
CA SER A 235 12.68 -13.16 8.04
C SER A 235 13.89 -12.40 8.55
N THR A 236 14.28 -11.32 7.88
CA THR A 236 15.37 -10.45 8.33
C THR A 236 15.05 -9.80 9.67
N ALA A 237 13.86 -9.23 9.82
CA ALA A 237 13.44 -8.58 11.07
C ALA A 237 13.33 -9.56 12.25
N LEU A 238 12.90 -10.79 11.99
CA LEU A 238 12.73 -11.85 12.99
C LEU A 238 14.01 -12.66 13.24
N GLY A 239 15.09 -12.39 12.53
CA GLY A 239 16.32 -13.20 12.60
C GLY A 239 16.14 -14.65 12.14
N LEU A 240 15.09 -14.94 11.37
CA LEU A 240 14.83 -16.26 10.80
C LEU A 240 15.67 -16.42 9.53
N ARG A 241 16.21 -17.63 9.28
CA ARG A 241 16.92 -17.90 8.03
C ARG A 241 15.97 -17.70 6.84
N PRO A 242 16.37 -16.99 5.77
CA PRO A 242 15.54 -16.87 4.58
C PRO A 242 15.28 -18.27 4.00
N GLY A 243 14.00 -18.64 3.85
CA GLY A 243 13.56 -19.94 3.29
C GLY A 243 12.92 -20.94 4.26
N VAL A 244 12.67 -20.59 5.53
CA VAL A 244 12.05 -21.51 6.53
C VAL A 244 10.54 -21.27 6.74
N ALA A 245 9.97 -20.26 6.08
CA ALA A 245 8.56 -19.87 6.21
C ALA A 245 7.78 -20.06 4.89
N GLU A 246 7.87 -21.26 4.31
CA GLU A 246 6.89 -21.75 3.34
C GLU A 246 5.72 -22.46 4.04
#